data_AF-A0A562NUY0-F1
#
_entry.id   AF-A0A562NUY0-F1
#
_cell.length_a   1.000
_cell.length_b   1.000
_cell.length_c   1.000
_cell.angle_alpha   90.00
_cell.angle_beta   90.00
_cell.angle_gamma   90.00
#
_symmetry.space_group_name_H-M   'P 1'
#
loop_
_entity.id
_entity.type
_entity.pdbx_description
1 polymer ?
#
loop_
_entity_poly.entity_id
_entity_poly.type
_entity_poly.pdbx_seq_one_letter_code
_entity_poly.pdbx_strand_id
1 'polypeptide(L)'
;MSRLVNLAIVVGGAALLAGMMLTNPDYNSVVRPFVTKVSAGDTGETRMFAGRFEAWRTADRVSFDSLGTSVTRDTEGVFLIVDLELSGTIRSTMVDTIWEGASKRRYASTKRVANVPRQVDQLWLQPGLSSTTFTVFELPPDEIEGGAAGGDYEL
;
A
#
# COMPACT_ATOMS: atom_id res chain seq x y z
N MET A 1 -45.00 25.52 -11.04
CA MET A 1 -43.70 25.83 -11.70
C MET A 1 -42.49 25.51 -10.83
N SER A 2 -42.46 25.87 -9.53
CA SER A 2 -41.30 25.64 -8.65
C SER A 2 -40.88 24.16 -8.50
N ARG A 3 -41.85 23.23 -8.46
CA ARG A 3 -41.56 21.79 -8.31
C ARG A 3 -40.83 21.18 -9.50
N LEU A 4 -41.14 21.63 -10.72
CA LEU A 4 -40.49 21.16 -11.95
C LEU A 4 -39.06 21.70 -12.06
N VAL A 5 -38.85 22.95 -11.65
CA VAL A 5 -37.51 23.56 -11.59
C VAL A 5 -36.64 22.86 -10.54
N ASN A 6 -37.18 22.59 -9.35
CA ASN A 6 -36.45 21.85 -8.32
C ASN A 6 -36.11 20.42 -8.76
N LEU A 7 -37.03 19.74 -9.45
CA LEU A 7 -36.77 18.41 -10.00
C LEU A 7 -35.65 18.44 -11.05
N ALA A 8 -35.66 19.43 -11.94
CA ALA A 8 -34.60 19.59 -12.95
C ALA A 8 -33.24 19.87 -12.30
N ILE A 9 -33.19 20.66 -11.22
CA ILE A 9 -31.96 20.93 -10.47
C ILE A 9 -31.43 19.67 -9.79
N VAL A 10 -32.31 18.87 -9.17
CA VAL A 10 -31.91 17.62 -8.50
C VAL A 10 -31.38 16.59 -9.51
N VAL A 11 -32.07 16.43 -10.64
CA VAL A 11 -31.63 15.51 -11.71
C VAL A 11 -30.32 15.99 -12.34
N GLY A 12 -30.18 17.29 -12.57
CA GLY A 12 -28.93 17.88 -13.08
C GLY A 12 -27.76 17.68 -12.13
N GLY A 13 -27.96 17.89 -10.83
CA GLY A 13 -26.94 17.62 -9.81
C GLY A 13 -26.55 16.14 -9.73
N ALA A 14 -27.54 15.24 -9.78
CA ALA A 14 -27.29 13.80 -9.77
C ALA A 14 -26.51 13.34 -11.01
N ALA A 15 -26.83 13.87 -12.19
CA ALA A 15 -26.10 13.57 -13.43
C ALA A 15 -24.66 14.08 -13.38
N LEU A 16 -24.43 15.26 -12.80
CA LEU A 16 -23.10 15.83 -12.64
C LEU A 16 -22.25 15.03 -11.65
N LEU A 17 -22.83 14.61 -10.52
CA LEU A 17 -22.20 13.70 -9.56
C LEU A 17 -21.90 12.33 -10.17
N ALA A 18 -22.83 11.77 -10.96
CA ALA A 18 -22.63 10.50 -11.66
C ALA A 18 -21.52 10.60 -12.71
N GLY A 19 -21.44 11.71 -13.44
CA GLY A 19 -20.34 11.99 -14.37
C GLY A 19 -19.00 12.07 -13.66
N MET A 20 -18.94 12.78 -12.53
CA MET A 20 -17.74 12.85 -11.68
C MET A 20 -17.34 11.47 -11.14
N MET A 21 -18.30 10.62 -10.76
CA MET A 21 -18.06 9.26 -10.31
C MET A 21 -17.54 8.34 -11.43
N LEU A 22 -17.98 8.55 -12.67
CA LEU A 22 -17.46 7.82 -13.84
C LEU A 22 -16.05 8.26 -14.26
N THR A 23 -15.73 9.53 -14.06
CA THR A 23 -14.40 10.10 -14.40
C THR A 23 -13.40 10.01 -13.27
N ASN A 24 -13.82 9.62 -12.07
CA ASN A 24 -12.89 9.30 -11.00
C ASN A 24 -12.11 8.08 -11.47
N PRO A 25 -10.79 8.20 -11.74
CA PRO A 25 -10.00 7.02 -12.00
C PRO A 25 -10.16 6.14 -10.75
N ASP A 26 -10.56 4.90 -10.95
CA ASP A 26 -10.58 3.94 -9.87
C ASP A 26 -9.19 3.99 -9.23
N TYR A 27 -9.10 4.34 -7.94
CA TYR A 27 -7.82 4.49 -7.24
C TYR A 27 -7.06 3.14 -7.23
N ASN A 28 -7.79 2.03 -7.47
CA ASN A 28 -7.26 0.69 -7.70
C ASN A 28 -6.59 0.48 -9.07
N SER A 29 -6.67 1.44 -9.99
CA SER A 29 -6.12 1.28 -11.35
C SER A 29 -4.61 1.53 -11.45
N VAL A 30 -4.01 2.15 -10.42
CA VAL A 30 -2.58 2.51 -10.37
C VAL A 30 -1.80 1.69 -9.34
N VAL A 31 -2.49 1.11 -8.36
CA VAL A 31 -1.90 0.36 -7.25
C VAL A 31 -2.19 -1.13 -7.45
N ARG A 32 -1.15 -1.93 -7.76
CA ARG A 32 -1.31 -3.38 -7.95
C ARG A 32 -0.72 -4.14 -6.75
N PRO A 33 -1.50 -4.98 -6.07
CA PRO A 33 -0.98 -5.81 -4.99
C PRO A 33 -0.26 -7.06 -5.57
N PHE A 34 0.74 -7.63 -4.87
CA PHE A 34 1.52 -8.81 -5.31
C PHE A 34 1.84 -9.81 -4.19
N VAL A 35 1.47 -11.09 -4.31
CA VAL A 35 1.99 -12.15 -3.40
C VAL A 35 3.31 -12.66 -3.93
N THR A 36 4.36 -12.58 -3.11
CA THR A 36 5.46 -13.52 -3.23
C THR A 36 5.69 -14.18 -1.87
N LYS A 37 5.67 -15.52 -1.81
CA LYS A 37 6.17 -16.26 -0.64
C LYS A 37 7.70 -16.13 -0.63
N VAL A 38 8.20 -15.05 -0.08
CA VAL A 38 9.63 -14.73 -0.08
C VAL A 38 10.15 -14.98 1.32
N SER A 39 10.94 -16.04 1.47
CA SER A 39 11.81 -16.17 2.63
C SER A 39 12.83 -15.02 2.58
N ALA A 40 13.31 -14.52 3.71
CA ALA A 40 14.27 -13.42 3.69
C ALA A 40 15.45 -13.70 2.73
N GLY A 41 15.64 -12.84 1.72
CA GLY A 41 16.65 -13.02 0.66
C GLY A 41 16.14 -13.53 -0.70
N ASP A 42 14.88 -13.94 -0.83
CA ASP A 42 14.31 -14.39 -2.11
C ASP A 42 13.79 -13.20 -2.97
N THR A 43 13.62 -13.44 -4.27
CA THR A 43 13.10 -12.45 -5.24
C THR A 43 11.73 -12.88 -5.75
N GLY A 44 10.76 -11.95 -5.72
CA GLY A 44 9.44 -12.08 -6.32
C GLY A 44 9.29 -11.22 -7.56
N GLU A 45 9.05 -11.86 -8.71
CA GLU A 45 8.90 -11.17 -9.98
C GLU A 45 7.45 -11.23 -10.47
N THR A 46 6.88 -10.06 -10.81
CA THR A 46 5.60 -9.97 -11.51
C THR A 46 5.82 -9.39 -12.91
N ARG A 47 4.81 -9.47 -13.77
CA ARG A 47 4.87 -8.86 -15.11
C ARG A 47 5.14 -7.35 -15.09
N MET A 48 4.86 -6.67 -13.98
CA MET A 48 4.82 -5.20 -13.89
C MET A 48 5.95 -4.59 -13.04
N PHE A 49 6.52 -5.38 -12.13
CA PHE A 49 7.62 -4.99 -11.26
C PHE A 49 8.29 -6.23 -10.66
N ALA A 50 9.57 -6.11 -10.32
CA ALA A 50 10.31 -7.11 -9.57
C ALA A 50 10.59 -6.57 -8.16
N GLY A 51 10.45 -7.43 -7.16
CA GLY A 51 10.68 -7.08 -5.77
C GLY A 51 11.54 -8.12 -5.06
N ARG A 52 12.49 -7.68 -4.26
CA ARG A 52 13.33 -8.54 -3.41
C ARG A 52 13.11 -8.17 -1.96
N PHE A 53 12.90 -9.18 -1.12
CA PHE A 53 12.81 -8.99 0.32
C PHE A 53 14.22 -8.95 0.90
N GLU A 54 14.56 -7.87 1.60
CA GLU A 54 15.88 -7.69 2.19
C GLU A 54 15.92 -8.22 3.61
N ALA A 55 15.11 -7.62 4.45
CA ALA A 55 15.14 -7.81 5.89
C ALA A 55 13.82 -7.33 6.48
N TRP A 56 13.60 -7.69 7.74
CA TRP A 56 12.53 -7.13 8.54
C TRP A 56 13.02 -6.86 9.95
N ARG A 57 12.35 -5.95 10.63
CA ARG A 57 12.58 -5.62 12.04
C ARG A 57 11.27 -5.27 12.72
N THR A 58 11.23 -5.44 14.03
CA THR A 58 10.06 -5.11 14.85
C THR A 58 10.35 -3.99 15.83
N ALA A 59 9.30 -3.23 16.17
CA ALA A 59 9.35 -2.22 17.21
C ALA A 59 7.98 -2.05 17.87
N ASP A 60 7.96 -1.79 19.18
CA ASP A 60 6.71 -1.45 19.90
C ASP A 60 6.31 0.01 19.69
N ARG A 61 7.27 0.83 19.26
CA ARG A 61 7.12 2.26 19.00
C ARG A 61 7.98 2.68 17.83
N VAL A 62 7.42 3.53 16.98
CA VAL A 62 8.13 4.13 15.84
C VAL A 62 8.11 5.65 15.94
N SER A 63 9.26 6.26 15.69
CA SER A 63 9.41 7.71 15.58
C SER A 63 9.92 8.05 14.19
N PHE A 64 9.29 9.02 13.53
CA PHE A 64 9.59 9.40 12.16
C PHE A 64 9.25 10.87 11.92
N ASP A 65 9.92 11.47 10.94
CA ASP A 65 9.60 12.82 10.50
C ASP A 65 8.56 12.78 9.37
N SER A 66 7.47 13.51 9.57
CA SER A 66 6.40 13.67 8.58
C SER A 66 6.14 15.16 8.39
N LEU A 67 6.25 15.62 7.15
CA LEU A 67 6.00 17.03 6.77
C LEU A 67 6.77 18.03 7.66
N GLY A 68 8.02 17.69 8.00
CA GLY A 68 8.90 18.53 8.83
C GLY A 68 8.62 18.47 10.34
N THR A 69 7.72 17.61 10.81
CA THR A 69 7.44 17.40 12.24
C THR A 69 7.81 15.99 12.66
N SER A 70 8.48 15.85 13.81
CA SER A 70 8.76 14.54 14.40
C SER A 70 7.50 14.00 15.07
N VAL A 71 7.05 12.82 14.63
CA VAL A 71 5.86 12.12 15.11
C VAL A 71 6.27 10.79 15.69
N THR A 72 5.69 10.44 16.85
CA THR A 72 5.88 9.13 17.47
C THR A 72 4.54 8.41 17.54
N ARG A 73 4.54 7.11 17.21
CA ARG A 73 3.38 6.23 17.24
C ARG A 73 3.67 4.99 18.07
N ASP A 74 2.70 4.64 18.90
CA ASP A 74 2.57 3.36 19.59
C ASP A 74 1.49 2.50 18.91
N THR A 75 1.46 1.22 19.24
CA THR A 75 0.45 0.26 18.78
C THR A 75 0.17 -0.76 19.90
N GLU A 76 -1.00 -1.39 19.86
CA GLU A 76 -1.36 -2.47 20.80
C GLU A 76 -0.74 -3.82 20.42
N GLY A 77 -0.30 -3.96 19.16
CA GLY A 77 0.47 -5.10 18.67
C GLY A 77 1.95 -4.76 18.62
N VAL A 78 2.58 -5.02 17.48
CA VAL A 78 3.93 -4.56 17.15
C VAL A 78 3.96 -3.93 15.76
N PHE A 79 4.85 -2.97 15.56
CA PHE A 79 5.19 -2.51 14.22
C PHE A 79 6.15 -3.50 13.59
N LEU A 80 5.79 -4.04 12.44
CA LEU A 80 6.69 -4.79 11.57
C LEU A 80 7.14 -3.87 10.43
N ILE A 81 8.44 -3.63 10.35
CA ILE A 81 9.06 -2.82 9.31
C ILE A 81 9.78 -3.78 8.36
N VAL A 82 9.38 -3.77 7.09
CA VAL A 82 9.94 -4.64 6.06
C VAL A 82 10.71 -3.80 5.06
N ASP A 83 11.99 -4.09 4.89
CA ASP A 83 12.86 -3.47 3.90
C ASP A 83 12.80 -4.28 2.60
N LEU A 84 12.64 -3.59 1.47
CA LEU A 84 12.41 -4.16 0.14
C LEU A 84 13.28 -3.45 -0.89
N GLU A 85 13.68 -4.17 -1.94
CA GLU A 85 14.21 -3.60 -3.17
C GLU A 85 13.18 -3.82 -4.27
N LEU A 86 12.62 -2.74 -4.83
CA LEU A 86 11.58 -2.82 -5.85
C LEU A 86 12.02 -2.12 -7.14
N SER A 87 11.73 -2.71 -8.30
CA SER A 87 11.98 -2.11 -9.61
C SER A 87 10.75 -2.26 -10.51
N GLY A 88 10.44 -1.23 -11.30
CA GLY A 88 9.42 -1.37 -12.35
C GLY A 88 9.99 -2.21 -13.50
N THR A 89 9.14 -2.93 -14.23
CA THR A 89 9.59 -3.68 -15.42
C THR A 89 9.22 -2.96 -16.71
N ILE A 90 7.95 -2.65 -16.93
CA ILE A 90 7.46 -2.15 -18.23
C ILE A 90 7.10 -0.66 -18.20
N ARG A 91 6.50 -0.18 -17.10
CA ARG A 91 6.07 1.22 -16.96
C ARG A 91 6.10 1.66 -15.51
N SER A 92 6.12 2.97 -15.30
CA SER A 92 5.95 3.58 -13.97
C SER A 92 4.70 3.03 -13.29
N THR A 93 4.82 2.52 -12.06
CA THR A 93 3.72 1.88 -11.31
C THR A 93 3.88 2.13 -9.81
N MET A 94 2.76 2.32 -9.12
CA MET A 94 2.69 2.34 -7.66
C MET A 94 2.25 0.95 -7.18
N VAL A 95 2.74 0.53 -6.03
CA VAL A 95 2.43 -0.80 -5.49
C VAL A 95 1.98 -0.65 -4.04
N ASP A 96 1.12 -1.56 -3.59
CA ASP A 96 0.79 -1.72 -2.18
C ASP A 96 1.32 -3.07 -1.70
N THR A 97 1.56 -3.16 -0.40
CA THR A 97 2.12 -4.34 0.24
C THR A 97 1.15 -4.85 1.30
N ILE A 98 1.00 -6.17 1.34
CA ILE A 98 0.24 -6.91 2.33
C ILE A 98 1.23 -7.80 3.08
N TRP A 99 0.97 -8.08 4.35
CA TRP A 99 1.63 -9.13 5.10
C TRP A 99 0.62 -10.25 5.36
N GLU A 100 0.91 -11.46 4.92
CA GLU A 100 0.17 -12.66 5.28
C GLU A 100 0.80 -13.24 6.53
N GLY A 101 0.12 -13.15 7.68
CA GLY A 101 0.62 -13.70 8.93
C GLY A 101 0.55 -15.23 9.01
N ALA A 102 1.11 -15.79 10.08
CA ALA A 102 1.14 -17.22 10.34
C ALA A 102 -0.25 -17.89 10.26
N SER A 103 -1.29 -17.17 10.70
CA SER A 103 -2.67 -17.64 10.67
C SER A 103 -3.38 -17.49 9.31
N LYS A 104 -2.66 -17.02 8.28
CA LYS A 104 -3.21 -16.60 6.97
C LYS A 104 -4.04 -15.32 7.01
N ARG A 105 -4.08 -14.62 8.14
CA ARG A 105 -4.63 -13.26 8.20
C ARG A 105 -3.77 -12.31 7.37
N ARG A 106 -4.42 -11.37 6.70
CA ARG A 106 -3.78 -10.42 5.79
C ARG A 106 -3.81 -9.03 6.40
N TYR A 107 -2.64 -8.40 6.48
CA TYR A 107 -2.43 -7.10 7.07
C TYR A 107 -2.00 -6.12 5.98
N ALA A 108 -2.76 -5.06 5.77
CA ALA A 108 -2.35 -3.99 4.88
C ALA A 108 -1.30 -3.11 5.56
N SER A 109 -0.52 -2.38 4.76
CA SER A 109 0.40 -1.37 5.26
C SER A 109 -0.34 -0.35 6.15
N THR A 110 0.28 0.04 7.28
CA THR A 110 -0.36 0.99 8.20
C THR A 110 -0.31 2.40 7.63
N LYS A 111 -1.46 3.08 7.61
CA LYS A 111 -1.55 4.50 7.25
C LYS A 111 -1.18 5.42 8.42
N ARG A 112 -0.91 4.87 9.61
CA ARG A 112 -0.51 5.65 10.80
C ARG A 112 0.94 6.13 10.72
N VAL A 113 1.75 5.45 9.91
CA VAL A 113 3.08 5.88 9.45
C VAL A 113 2.93 6.25 7.98
N ALA A 114 2.85 7.55 7.69
CA ALA A 114 2.60 8.07 6.35
C ALA A 114 3.46 9.30 6.07
N ASN A 115 3.60 9.63 4.78
CA ASN A 115 4.42 10.74 4.29
C ASN A 115 5.91 10.60 4.66
N VAL A 116 6.39 9.37 4.83
CA VAL A 116 7.80 9.10 5.12
C VAL A 116 8.52 8.87 3.79
N PRO A 117 9.61 9.60 3.49
CA PRO A 117 10.37 9.39 2.26
C PRO A 117 10.84 7.94 2.14
N ARG A 118 10.80 7.39 0.92
CA ARG A 118 11.14 6.00 0.58
C ARG A 118 10.18 4.94 1.10
N GLN A 119 9.05 5.30 1.70
CA GLN A 119 7.99 4.35 1.97
C GLN A 119 7.34 3.90 0.65
N VAL A 120 6.95 2.63 0.55
CA VAL A 120 6.46 2.02 -0.70
C VAL A 120 5.30 2.81 -1.33
N ASP A 121 4.37 3.30 -0.51
CA ASP A 121 3.19 4.09 -0.91
C ASP A 121 3.54 5.48 -1.47
N GLN A 122 4.77 5.95 -1.28
CA GLN A 122 5.27 7.23 -1.78
C GLN A 122 6.08 7.07 -3.08
N LEU A 123 6.30 5.84 -3.55
CA LEU A 123 7.21 5.58 -4.66
C LEU A 123 6.51 5.23 -5.97
N TRP A 124 7.02 5.82 -7.05
CA TRP A 124 6.74 5.43 -8.42
C TRP A 124 7.90 4.59 -8.93
N LEU A 125 7.71 3.28 -9.01
CA LEU A 125 8.74 2.35 -9.47
C LEU A 125 9.03 2.59 -10.95
N GLN A 126 10.26 2.95 -11.28
CA GLN A 126 10.67 3.19 -12.66
C GLN A 126 11.18 1.90 -13.33
N PRO A 127 10.92 1.71 -14.64
CA PRO A 127 11.50 0.63 -15.42
C PRO A 127 13.03 0.62 -15.36
N GLY A 128 13.62 -0.52 -15.00
CA GLY A 128 15.08 -0.71 -15.02
C GLY A 128 15.86 0.00 -13.92
N LEU A 129 15.18 0.59 -12.93
CA LEU A 129 15.81 1.20 -11.76
C LEU A 129 15.29 0.56 -10.47
N SER A 130 16.18 -0.15 -9.76
CA SER A 130 15.91 -0.63 -8.42
C SER A 130 15.83 0.52 -7.42
N SER A 131 14.80 0.48 -6.58
CA SER A 131 14.55 1.43 -5.50
C SER A 131 14.55 0.69 -4.17
N THR A 132 15.44 1.07 -3.27
CA THR A 132 15.40 0.60 -1.87
C THR A 132 14.31 1.33 -1.11
N THR A 133 13.37 0.58 -0.58
CA THR A 133 12.16 1.07 0.05
C THR A 133 11.82 0.27 1.31
N PHE A 134 10.83 0.71 2.06
CA PHE A 134 10.30 -0.02 3.19
C PHE A 134 8.79 0.15 3.29
N THR A 135 8.15 -0.80 3.96
CA THR A 135 6.73 -0.71 4.34
C THR A 135 6.59 -1.04 5.83
N VAL A 136 5.52 -0.55 6.45
CA VAL A 136 5.26 -0.75 7.88
C VAL A 136 3.88 -1.39 8.03
N PHE A 137 3.79 -2.41 8.86
CA PHE A 137 2.55 -3.08 9.22
C PHE A 137 2.33 -3.00 10.74
N GLU A 138 1.07 -3.10 11.15
CA GLU A 138 0.69 -3.29 12.54
C GLU A 138 -0.02 -4.63 12.67
N LEU A 139 0.55 -5.54 13.46
CA LEU A 139 0.02 -6.88 13.65
C LEU A 139 0.39 -7.43 15.04
N PRO A 140 -0.34 -8.45 15.52
CA PRO A 140 0.08 -9.24 16.66
C PRO A 140 1.46 -9.89 16.44
N PRO A 141 2.32 -10.01 17.47
CA PRO A 141 3.67 -10.54 17.33
C PRO A 141 3.71 -12.02 16.89
N ASP A 142 2.68 -12.80 17.21
CA ASP A 142 2.50 -14.19 16.80
C ASP A 142 2.24 -14.35 15.29
N GLU A 143 1.97 -13.26 14.58
CA GLU A 143 1.70 -13.27 13.14
C GLU A 143 2.95 -12.98 12.29
N ILE A 144 4.10 -12.80 12.92
CA ILE A 144 5.37 -12.49 12.24
C ILE A 144 6.13 -13.77 11.88
N GLU A 145 6.37 -14.64 12.86
CA GLU A 145 7.07 -15.89 12.60
C GLU A 145 6.21 -16.84 11.75
N GLY A 146 6.71 -17.19 10.56
CA GLY A 146 5.94 -17.98 9.58
C GLY A 146 5.00 -17.17 8.70
N GLY A 147 4.98 -15.84 8.84
CA GLY A 147 4.33 -14.92 7.91
C GLY A 147 5.18 -14.63 6.66
N ALA A 148 4.55 -14.02 5.64
CA ALA A 148 5.18 -13.63 4.39
C ALA A 148 4.60 -12.32 3.84
N ALA A 149 5.43 -11.45 3.27
CA ALA A 149 4.97 -10.23 2.61
C ALA A 149 4.40 -10.55 1.20
N GLY A 150 3.17 -10.14 0.91
CA GLY A 150 2.44 -10.39 -0.34
C GLY A 150 1.38 -9.34 -0.70
N GLY A 151 0.35 -9.70 -1.49
CA GLY A 151 -0.65 -8.78 -2.07
C GLY A 151 -1.61 -9.50 -3.04
N ASP A 152 -2.91 -9.15 -3.07
CA ASP A 152 -4.02 -9.98 -3.59
C ASP A 152 -4.00 -10.47 -5.04
N TYR A 153 -4.43 -11.73 -5.24
CA TYR A 153 -5.06 -12.24 -6.47
C TYR A 153 -6.01 -13.43 -6.18
N GLU A 154 -7.27 -13.30 -6.60
CA GLU A 154 -8.14 -14.43 -6.96
C GLU A 154 -7.74 -14.92 -8.37
N LEU A 155 -7.78 -16.24 -8.56
CA LEU A 155 -7.46 -16.95 -9.81
C LEU A 155 -8.46 -16.68 -10.93
#